data_AF-A0A329VIL9-F1
#
_entry.id   AF-A0A329VIL9-F1
#
_cell.length_a   1.000
_cell.length_b   1.000
_cell.length_c   1.000
_cell.angle_alpha   90.00
_cell.angle_beta   90.00
_cell.angle_gamma   90.00
#
_symmetry.space_group_name_H-M   'P 1'
#
loop_
_entity.id
_entity.type
_entity.pdbx_description
1 polymer ?
#
loop_
_entity_poly.entity_id
_entity_poly.type
_entity_poly.pdbx_seq_one_letter_code
_entity_poly.pdbx_strand_id
1 'polypeptide(L)'
;MAKRDNKTIHRISQAERFGKVAKNGISLKGKWLQEAGFTFGMPLKIRVMPDCIVITAQNTQELWQCLEGLSIEPFNPNAAIDWIKYYPGGLMII
;
A
#
# COMPACT_ATOMS: atom_id res chain seq x y z
N MET A 1 32.07 11.17 27.99
CA MET A 1 30.91 10.24 27.89
C MET A 1 29.96 10.79 26.84
N ALA A 2 29.95 10.24 25.63
CA ALA A 2 29.09 10.72 24.54
C ALA A 2 27.64 10.28 24.78
N LYS A 3 26.70 11.24 24.79
CA LYS A 3 25.26 10.99 24.81
C LYS A 3 24.90 10.15 23.57
N ARG A 4 24.47 8.91 23.78
CA ARG A 4 23.83 8.10 22.72
C ARG A 4 22.51 8.75 22.38
N ASP A 5 22.49 9.44 21.26
CA ASP A 5 21.27 9.95 20.65
C ASP A 5 20.44 8.74 20.21
N ASN A 6 19.32 8.50 20.89
CA ASN A 6 18.43 7.37 20.64
C ASN A 6 17.57 7.68 19.40
N LYS A 7 18.24 7.88 18.26
CA LYS A 7 17.57 7.95 16.97
C LYS A 7 17.02 6.55 16.75
N THR A 8 15.71 6.39 16.94
CA THR A 8 14.96 5.14 16.84
C THR A 8 15.42 4.40 15.58
N ILE A 9 16.32 3.45 15.75
CA ILE A 9 16.68 2.52 14.69
C ILE A 9 15.40 1.71 14.50
N HIS A 10 14.58 2.09 13.53
CA HIS A 10 13.55 1.19 13.03
C HIS A 10 14.32 -0.06 12.62
N ARG A 11 14.23 -1.14 13.40
CA ARG A 11 14.87 -2.42 13.12
C ARG A 11 14.37 -2.89 11.76
N ILE A 12 15.11 -2.57 10.70
CA ILE A 12 14.95 -3.18 9.40
C ILE A 12 15.53 -4.59 9.54
N SER A 13 14.75 -5.48 10.13
CA SER A 13 14.83 -6.94 9.96
C SER A 13 13.91 -7.59 11.00
N GLN A 14 12.60 -7.52 10.78
CA GLN A 14 11.78 -8.63 11.26
C GLN A 14 12.26 -9.87 10.49
N ALA A 15 12.52 -10.97 11.19
CA ALA A 15 13.07 -12.20 10.61
C ALA A 15 12.31 -12.61 9.34
N GLU A 16 13.04 -13.11 8.33
CA GLU A 16 12.45 -13.72 7.13
C GLU A 16 11.35 -14.72 7.53
N ARG A 17 10.22 -14.65 6.84
CA ARG A 17 9.04 -15.49 7.12
C ARG A 17 8.88 -16.49 6.00
N PHE A 18 8.80 -17.77 6.37
CA PHE A 18 8.65 -18.87 5.43
C PHE A 18 7.21 -19.39 5.46
N GLY A 19 6.69 -19.72 4.28
CA GLY A 19 5.34 -20.24 4.12
C GLY A 19 5.24 -21.06 2.83
N LYS A 20 4.05 -21.57 2.55
CA LYS A 20 3.75 -22.30 1.32
C LYS A 20 2.65 -21.59 0.56
N VAL A 21 2.76 -21.60 -0.77
CA VAL A 21 1.70 -21.16 -1.67
C VAL A 21 0.58 -22.21 -1.65
N ALA A 22 -0.66 -21.78 -1.48
CA ALA A 22 -1.85 -22.62 -1.62
C ALA A 22 -2.32 -22.62 -3.09
N LYS A 23 -3.24 -23.52 -3.45
CA LYS A 23 -3.70 -23.76 -4.84
C LYS A 23 -3.90 -22.48 -5.67
N ASN A 24 -4.50 -21.45 -5.07
CA ASN A 24 -4.76 -20.15 -5.72
C ASN A 24 -4.47 -18.96 -4.78
N GLY A 25 -3.48 -19.05 -3.89
CA GLY A 25 -3.26 -17.92 -2.97
C GLY A 25 -2.06 -18.02 -2.04
N ILE A 26 -1.69 -16.85 -1.50
CA ILE A 26 -0.67 -16.67 -0.48
C ILE A 26 -1.36 -16.11 0.76
N SER A 27 -1.22 -16.80 1.90
CA SER A 27 -1.82 -16.37 3.16
C SER A 27 -0.79 -15.63 4.01
N LEU A 28 -0.93 -14.31 4.11
CA LEU A 28 -0.16 -13.48 5.04
C LEU A 28 -0.98 -13.28 6.31
N LYS A 29 -0.50 -13.78 7.45
CA LYS A 29 -1.22 -13.71 8.73
C LYS A 29 -0.28 -13.41 9.88
N GLY A 30 -0.74 -12.59 10.82
CA GLY A 30 -0.05 -12.31 12.09
C GLY A 30 -0.01 -10.82 12.42
N LYS A 31 0.34 -10.51 13.68
CA LYS A 31 0.45 -9.14 14.19
C LYS A 31 1.48 -8.28 13.43
N TRP A 32 2.47 -8.94 12.82
CA TRP A 32 3.52 -8.30 12.02
C TRP A 32 3.00 -7.48 10.83
N LEU A 33 1.81 -7.80 10.30
CA LEU A 33 1.19 -6.98 9.24
C LEU A 33 0.85 -5.58 9.75
N GLN A 34 0.28 -5.47 10.95
CA GLN A 34 -0.02 -4.18 11.59
C GLN A 34 1.26 -3.45 12.00
N GLU A 35 2.27 -4.19 12.48
CA GLU A 35 3.60 -3.63 12.80
C GLU A 35 4.31 -3.08 11.56
N ALA A 36 4.08 -3.67 10.39
CA ALA A 36 4.55 -3.18 9.09
C ALA A 36 3.69 -2.03 8.51
N GLY A 37 2.65 -1.59 9.22
CA GLY A 37 1.80 -0.46 8.84
C GLY A 37 0.57 -0.83 7.99
N PHE A 38 0.30 -2.11 7.74
CA PHE A 38 -0.93 -2.53 7.06
C PHE A 38 -2.11 -2.55 8.04
N THR A 39 -3.15 -1.78 7.75
CA THR A 39 -4.38 -1.73 8.55
C THR A 39 -5.57 -2.35 7.81
N PHE A 40 -6.62 -2.69 8.56
CA PHE A 40 -7.84 -3.24 7.97
C PHE A 40 -8.48 -2.25 6.99
N GLY A 41 -8.91 -2.75 5.82
CA GLY A 41 -9.55 -1.94 4.79
C GLY A 41 -8.58 -1.08 3.96
N MET A 42 -7.27 -1.10 4.25
CA MET A 42 -6.29 -0.36 3.48
C MET A 42 -6.16 -0.96 2.06
N PRO A 43 -6.25 -0.13 1.00
CA PRO A 43 -6.02 -0.61 -0.34
C PRO A 43 -4.55 -1.00 -0.55
N LEU A 44 -4.32 -2.04 -1.36
CA LEU A 44 -2.99 -2.61 -1.59
C LEU A 44 -2.58 -2.48 -3.06
N LYS A 45 -1.31 -2.19 -3.29
CA LYS A 45 -0.67 -2.23 -4.60
C LYS A 45 0.18 -3.49 -4.68
N ILE A 46 -0.15 -4.38 -5.62
CA ILE A 46 0.57 -5.63 -5.84
C ILE A 46 1.28 -5.54 -7.19
N ARG A 47 2.61 -5.63 -7.18
CA ARG A 47 3.44 -5.72 -8.38
C ARG A 47 3.92 -7.16 -8.54
N VAL A 48 3.66 -7.74 -9.70
CA VAL A 48 4.07 -9.11 -10.03
C VAL A 48 5.27 -9.06 -10.96
N MET A 49 6.31 -9.81 -10.60
CA MET A 49 7.55 -10.00 -11.36
C MET A 49 7.87 -11.50 -11.40
N PRO A 50 8.73 -11.97 -12.32
CA PRO A 50 9.24 -13.34 -12.25
C PRO A 50 9.81 -13.62 -10.84
N ASP A 51 9.36 -14.72 -10.23
CA ASP A 51 9.76 -15.21 -8.90
C ASP A 51 9.54 -14.26 -7.72
N CYS A 52 8.88 -13.11 -7.92
CA CYS A 52 8.74 -12.09 -6.89
C CYS A 52 7.40 -11.36 -6.99
N ILE A 53 6.77 -11.14 -5.83
CA ILE A 53 5.68 -10.18 -5.69
C ILE A 53 6.07 -9.12 -4.67
N VAL A 54 5.75 -7.87 -4.98
CA VAL A 54 5.92 -6.75 -4.07
C VAL A 54 4.55 -6.24 -3.69
N ILE A 55 4.25 -6.25 -2.39
CA ILE A 55 2.98 -5.78 -1.82
C ILE A 55 3.26 -4.53 -1.01
N THR A 56 2.60 -3.42 -1.35
CA THR A 56 2.70 -2.17 -0.61
C THR A 56 1.32 -1.62 -0.28
N ALA A 57 1.21 -0.80 0.76
CA ALA A 57 0.05 0.05 0.96
C ALA A 57 -0.12 0.97 -0.27
N GLN A 58 -1.36 1.12 -0.75
CA GLN A 58 -1.67 2.10 -1.78
C GLN A 58 -1.90 3.45 -1.09
N ASN A 59 -0.95 4.37 -1.27
CA ASN A 59 -1.04 5.70 -0.65
C ASN A 59 -2.12 6.52 -1.35
N THR A 60 -3.05 7.08 -0.59
CA THR A 60 -4.07 7.99 -1.11
C THR A 60 -3.48 9.30 -1.66
N GLN A 61 -2.25 9.68 -1.29
CA GLN A 61 -1.52 10.79 -1.92
C GLN A 61 -1.05 10.48 -3.35
N GLU A 62 -0.74 9.22 -3.68
CA GLU A 62 -0.47 8.83 -5.08
C GLU A 62 -1.73 9.01 -5.95
N LEU A 63 -2.92 8.93 -5.36
CA LEU A 63 -4.19 9.22 -6.07
C LEU A 63 -4.30 10.69 -6.44
N TRP A 64 -3.95 11.58 -5.52
CA TRP A 64 -4.01 13.02 -5.77
C TRP A 64 -3.09 13.41 -6.93
N GLN A 65 -1.90 12.81 -7.01
CA GLN A 65 -1.00 12.97 -8.15
C GLN A 65 -1.57 12.37 -9.45
N CYS A 66 -2.28 11.24 -9.38
CA CYS A 66 -3.00 10.70 -10.55
C CYS A 66 -4.15 11.61 -11.00
N LEU A 67 -4.87 12.24 -10.06
CA LEU A 67 -5.93 13.21 -10.32
C LEU A 67 -5.37 14.52 -10.90
N GLU A 68 -4.23 14.99 -10.43
CA GLU A 68 -3.50 16.11 -11.04
C GLU A 68 -3.05 15.77 -12.47
N GLY A 69 -2.60 14.54 -12.73
CA GLY A 69 -2.33 14.07 -14.10
C GLY A 69 -3.58 13.96 -14.98
N LEU A 70 -4.76 13.87 -14.36
CA LEU A 70 -6.08 13.96 -15.01
C LEU A 70 -6.65 15.38 -14.97
N SER A 71 -5.82 16.40 -14.69
CA SER A 71 -6.20 17.81 -14.77
C SER A 71 -6.54 18.18 -16.22
N ILE A 72 -7.72 17.74 -16.65
CA ILE A 72 -8.48 18.31 -17.73
C ILE A 72 -9.01 19.60 -17.13
N GLU A 73 -8.37 20.73 -17.40
CA GLU A 73 -8.99 21.99 -17.04
C GLU A 73 -10.20 22.25 -17.94
N PRO A 74 -11.36 22.63 -17.36
CA PRO A 74 -11.61 22.82 -15.92
C PRO A 74 -12.01 21.53 -15.18
N PHE A 75 -11.57 21.40 -13.92
CA PHE A 75 -11.86 20.28 -13.03
C PHE A 75 -13.37 19.94 -12.99
N ASN A 76 -13.70 18.69 -13.31
CA ASN A 76 -15.07 18.20 -13.30
C ASN A 76 -15.27 17.16 -12.18
N PRO A 77 -16.01 17.51 -11.10
CA PRO A 77 -16.26 16.60 -9.98
C PRO A 77 -16.91 15.28 -10.37
N ASN A 78 -17.81 15.28 -11.35
CA ASN A 78 -18.49 14.06 -11.81
C ASN A 78 -17.51 13.13 -12.54
N ALA A 79 -16.63 13.71 -13.37
CA ALA A 79 -15.58 12.95 -14.05
C ALA A 79 -14.56 12.35 -13.07
N ALA A 80 -14.21 13.09 -12.00
CA ALA A 80 -13.35 12.59 -10.94
C ALA A 80 -14.01 11.44 -10.16
N ILE A 81 -15.30 11.54 -9.83
CA ILE A 81 -16.06 10.47 -9.17
C ILE A 81 -16.12 9.22 -10.06
N ASP A 82 -16.41 9.38 -11.35
CA ASP A 82 -16.45 8.25 -12.27
C ASP A 82 -15.08 7.61 -12.43
N TRP A 83 -14.00 8.38 -12.51
CA TRP A 83 -12.64 7.85 -12.51
C TRP A 83 -12.31 7.06 -11.23
N ILE A 84 -12.67 7.59 -10.05
CA ILE A 84 -12.49 6.91 -8.75
C ILE A 84 -13.20 5.56 -8.71
N LYS A 85 -14.41 5.42 -9.28
CA LYS A 85 -15.15 4.14 -9.33
C LYS A 85 -14.39 3.05 -10.05
N TYR A 86 -13.62 3.40 -11.08
CA TYR A 86 -12.83 2.46 -11.88
C TYR A 86 -11.37 2.33 -11.40
N TYR A 87 -10.99 3.04 -10.33
CA TYR A 87 -9.63 3.01 -9.86
C TYR A 87 -9.26 1.62 -9.29
N PRO A 88 -8.14 1.03 -9.77
CA PRO A 88 -7.74 -0.31 -9.35
C PRO A 88 -7.39 -0.35 -7.86
N GLY A 89 -8.01 -1.28 -7.15
CA GLY A 89 -7.83 -1.45 -5.70
C GLY A 89 -9.00 -0.96 -4.86
N GLY A 90 -9.96 -0.24 -5.46
CA GLY A 90 -11.19 0.22 -4.78
C GLY A 90 -10.88 1.21 -3.67
N LEU A 91 -11.12 2.50 -3.90
CA LEU A 91 -11.09 3.47 -2.82
C LEU A 91 -12.34 3.26 -1.98
N MET A 92 -12.19 2.77 -0.75
CA MET A 92 -13.25 2.92 0.24
C MET A 92 -13.36 4.41 0.55
N ILE A 93 -14.26 5.08 -0.16
CA ILE A 93 -14.75 6.39 0.22
C ILE A 93 -15.63 6.13 1.46
N ILE A 94 -15.10 6.47 2.64
CA ILE A 94 -15.85 6.44 3.90
C ILE A 94 -16.67 7.73 4.00
#